data_AF-A0A7X8ATJ7-F1
#
_entry.id   AF-A0A7X8ATJ7-F1
#
_cell.length_a   1.000
_cell.length_b   1.000
_cell.length_c   1.000
_cell.angle_alpha   90.00
_cell.angle_beta   90.00
_cell.angle_gamma   90.00
#
_symmetry.space_group_name_H-M   'P 1'
#
loop_
_entity.id
_entity.type
_entity.pdbx_description
1 polymer ?
#
loop_
_entity_poly.entity_id
_entity_poly.type
_entity_poly.pdbx_seq_one_letter_code
_entity_poly.pdbx_strand_id
1 'polypeptide(L)'
;MKKIVAIVTIIAVVFLYGAIKPDTYAKSEIGVYLNQEVLEFDVAPYIKNGRTMVPFRVIFEAMELEVSWNAANKTVYAKNDTTEIIIGIGQDYSYVNGFKRSLDVPAEIINGRTFVPLRFVAENSGGEVKWDADTRNVYITYAFNKYSLGDTVYFEDLEFSLESVEIAKEGGVITVKGKSNQPGKMMIIEAYDKSKRIASGITSEIKEGDGREFKASIFTSYDFKPELIVVKTLNSNRNLVRIAKYSL
;
A
#
# COMPACT_ATOMS: atom_id res chain seq x y z
N MET A 1 -38.77 -60.08 38.45
CA MET A 1 -38.52 -59.51 37.12
C MET A 1 -39.02 -58.06 37.04
N LYS A 2 -38.34 -57.08 37.67
CA LYS A 2 -38.73 -55.64 37.60
C LYS A 2 -37.56 -54.64 37.74
N LYS A 3 -36.29 -55.07 37.61
CA LYS A 3 -35.12 -54.19 37.80
C LYS A 3 -34.20 -54.06 36.57
N ILE A 4 -34.55 -54.64 35.43
CA ILE A 4 -33.69 -54.65 34.22
C ILE A 4 -34.15 -53.65 33.15
N VAL A 5 -35.39 -53.13 33.21
CA VAL A 5 -35.93 -52.24 32.17
C VAL A 5 -35.38 -50.80 32.27
N ALA A 6 -34.97 -50.33 33.45
CA ALA A 6 -34.53 -48.95 33.64
C ALA A 6 -33.10 -48.64 33.15
N ILE A 7 -32.25 -49.66 32.98
CA ILE A 7 -30.84 -49.46 32.57
C ILE A 7 -30.71 -49.34 31.04
N VAL A 8 -31.62 -49.95 30.28
CA VAL A 8 -31.59 -49.90 28.81
C VAL A 8 -32.10 -48.55 28.28
N THR A 9 -32.94 -47.83 29.04
CA THR A 9 -33.46 -46.52 28.61
C THR A 9 -32.46 -45.37 28.81
N ILE A 10 -31.54 -45.48 29.78
CA ILE A 10 -30.53 -44.44 30.04
C ILE A 10 -29.40 -44.47 28.99
N ILE A 11 -29.03 -45.65 28.48
CA ILE A 11 -27.99 -45.78 27.45
C ILE A 11 -28.48 -45.23 26.10
N ALA A 12 -29.78 -45.31 25.80
CA ALA A 12 -30.36 -44.74 24.58
C ALA A 12 -30.40 -43.20 24.59
N VAL A 13 -30.52 -42.56 25.76
CA VAL A 13 -30.54 -41.09 25.87
C VAL A 13 -29.13 -40.50 25.80
N VAL A 14 -28.10 -41.21 26.27
CA VAL A 14 -26.70 -40.77 26.14
C VAL A 14 -26.20 -40.83 24.68
N PHE A 15 -26.73 -41.76 23.87
CA PHE A 15 -26.44 -41.81 22.43
C PHE A 15 -27.13 -40.71 21.60
N LEU A 16 -28.13 -40.02 22.15
CA LEU A 16 -28.79 -38.88 21.49
C LEU A 16 -28.10 -37.53 21.75
N TYR A 17 -27.14 -37.46 22.68
CA TYR A 17 -26.34 -36.26 22.95
C TYR A 17 -24.95 -36.27 22.28
N GLY A 18 -24.60 -37.36 21.60
CA GLY A 18 -23.27 -37.58 21.03
C GLY A 18 -23.13 -37.24 19.55
N ALA A 19 -23.46 -36.03 19.13
CA ALA A 19 -23.03 -35.50 17.83
C ALA A 19 -23.10 -33.96 17.77
N ILE A 20 -22.53 -33.26 18.74
CA ILE A 20 -22.06 -31.90 18.46
C ILE A 20 -20.83 -32.10 17.57
N LYS A 21 -21.04 -32.07 16.25
CA LYS A 21 -19.92 -31.90 15.33
C LYS A 21 -19.28 -30.57 15.74
N PRO A 22 -17.99 -30.52 16.11
CA PRO A 22 -17.34 -29.23 16.18
C PRO A 22 -17.53 -28.59 14.82
N ASP A 23 -18.03 -27.36 14.78
CA ASP A 23 -17.98 -26.57 13.56
C ASP A 23 -16.50 -26.47 13.20
N THR A 24 -16.07 -27.35 12.29
CA THR A 24 -14.81 -27.17 11.59
C THR A 24 -15.05 -25.98 10.68
N TYR A 25 -14.93 -24.77 11.23
CA TYR A 25 -14.78 -23.59 10.42
C TYR A 25 -13.57 -23.85 9.53
N ALA A 26 -13.83 -24.14 8.24
CA ALA A 26 -12.79 -24.13 7.25
C ALA A 26 -12.02 -22.82 7.45
N LYS A 27 -10.71 -22.91 7.67
CA LYS A 27 -9.86 -21.74 7.86
C LYS A 27 -10.07 -20.87 6.64
N SER A 28 -10.84 -19.78 6.77
CA SER A 28 -11.17 -18.92 5.63
C SER A 28 -9.88 -18.52 4.94
N GLU A 29 -9.85 -18.69 3.62
CA GLU A 29 -8.75 -18.22 2.81
C GLU A 29 -8.61 -16.70 2.97
N ILE A 30 -7.41 -16.20 2.75
CA ILE A 30 -7.13 -14.77 2.89
C ILE A 30 -7.51 -14.11 1.57
N GLY A 31 -8.58 -13.31 1.59
CA GLY A 31 -8.92 -12.45 0.47
C GLY A 31 -7.98 -11.24 0.42
N VAL A 32 -7.58 -10.83 -0.78
CA VAL A 32 -6.85 -9.56 -0.98
C VAL A 32 -7.59 -8.75 -2.02
N TYR A 33 -7.84 -7.49 -1.70
CA TYR A 33 -8.58 -6.57 -2.54
C TYR A 33 -7.73 -5.32 -2.79
N LEU A 34 -7.70 -4.86 -4.03
CA LEU A 34 -7.05 -3.63 -4.44
C LEU A 34 -8.12 -2.72 -5.03
N ASN A 35 -8.37 -1.57 -4.40
CA ASN A 35 -9.44 -0.64 -4.80
C ASN A 35 -10.80 -1.33 -5.00
N GLN A 36 -11.16 -2.26 -4.11
CA GLN A 36 -12.37 -3.10 -4.13
C GLN A 36 -12.36 -4.28 -5.11
N GLU A 37 -11.38 -4.38 -6.01
CA GLU A 37 -11.22 -5.52 -6.90
C GLU A 37 -10.45 -6.65 -6.23
N VAL A 38 -10.89 -7.90 -6.42
CA VAL A 38 -10.21 -9.06 -5.86
C VAL A 38 -8.92 -9.36 -6.63
N LEU A 39 -7.84 -9.62 -5.90
CA LEU A 39 -6.59 -10.11 -6.48
C LEU A 39 -6.56 -11.64 -6.41
N GLU A 40 -6.55 -12.26 -7.58
CA GLU A 40 -6.45 -13.71 -7.73
C GLU A 40 -5.00 -14.17 -7.67
N PHE A 41 -4.72 -15.21 -6.88
CA PHE A 41 -3.39 -15.78 -6.75
C PHE A 41 -3.39 -17.25 -7.19
N ASP A 42 -2.36 -17.65 -7.92
CA ASP A 42 -2.15 -19.06 -8.32
C ASP A 42 -1.80 -19.95 -7.12
N VAL A 43 -1.28 -19.35 -6.04
CA VAL A 43 -1.07 -19.99 -4.74
C VAL A 43 -1.62 -19.08 -3.64
N ALA A 44 -2.43 -19.66 -2.77
CA ALA A 44 -3.12 -18.92 -1.72
C ALA A 44 -2.16 -18.10 -0.84
N PRO A 45 -2.50 -16.83 -0.52
CA PRO A 45 -1.83 -16.08 0.52
C PRO A 45 -1.90 -16.79 1.88
N TYR A 46 -0.89 -16.56 2.73
CA TYR A 46 -0.86 -17.14 4.07
C TYR A 46 -0.34 -16.14 5.11
N ILE A 47 -0.54 -16.44 6.39
CA ILE A 47 0.01 -15.64 7.49
C ILE A 47 1.26 -16.32 8.04
N LYS A 48 2.35 -15.55 8.17
CA LYS A 48 3.56 -15.94 8.89
C LYS A 48 3.96 -14.82 9.84
N ASN A 49 4.19 -15.15 11.11
CA ASN A 49 4.54 -14.20 12.16
C ASN A 49 3.64 -12.94 12.20
N GLY A 50 2.33 -13.12 11.99
CA GLY A 50 1.38 -12.02 11.97
C GLY A 50 1.48 -11.08 10.75
N ARG A 51 2.08 -11.53 9.65
CA ARG A 51 2.09 -10.82 8.35
C ARG A 51 1.50 -11.69 7.26
N THR A 52 0.69 -11.07 6.40
CA THR A 52 0.19 -11.71 5.17
C THR A 52 1.31 -11.76 4.14
N MET A 53 1.61 -12.96 3.69
CA MET A 53 2.58 -13.29 2.65
C MET A 53 1.83 -13.61 1.36
N VAL A 54 2.24 -12.99 0.26
CA VAL A 54 1.61 -13.16 -1.06
C VAL A 54 2.65 -13.48 -2.14
N PRO A 55 2.28 -14.24 -3.19
CA PRO A 55 3.09 -14.35 -4.40
C PRO A 55 3.44 -12.97 -4.94
N PHE A 56 4.74 -12.70 -5.09
CA PHE A 56 5.22 -11.33 -5.33
C PHE A 56 4.67 -10.70 -6.60
N ARG A 57 4.59 -11.47 -7.69
CA ARG A 57 4.27 -10.94 -9.02
C ARG A 57 2.91 -10.27 -9.07
N VAL A 58 1.88 -10.96 -8.56
CA VAL A 58 0.49 -10.48 -8.58
C VAL A 58 0.37 -9.13 -7.88
N ILE A 59 0.92 -8.99 -6.67
CA ILE A 59 0.78 -7.74 -5.92
C ILE A 59 1.56 -6.57 -6.54
N PHE A 60 2.76 -6.82 -7.06
CA PHE A 60 3.57 -5.77 -7.67
C PHE A 60 2.97 -5.31 -9.01
N GLU A 61 2.56 -6.24 -9.88
CA GLU A 61 1.99 -5.92 -11.19
C GLU A 61 0.62 -5.21 -11.02
N ALA A 62 -0.19 -5.64 -10.05
CA ALA A 62 -1.45 -4.98 -9.73
C ALA A 62 -1.27 -3.51 -9.31
N MET A 63 -0.09 -3.14 -8.79
CA MET A 63 0.27 -1.76 -8.42
C MET A 63 1.08 -1.04 -9.51
N GLU A 64 1.01 -1.52 -10.76
CA GLU A 64 1.71 -0.98 -11.94
C GLU A 64 3.24 -0.99 -11.83
N LEU A 65 3.82 -1.93 -11.08
CA LEU A 65 5.27 -2.14 -11.11
C LEU A 65 5.64 -3.17 -12.18
N GLU A 66 6.66 -2.86 -12.96
CA GLU A 66 7.37 -3.82 -13.80
C GLU A 66 8.19 -4.75 -12.90
N VAL A 67 8.05 -6.06 -13.07
CA VAL A 67 8.60 -7.07 -12.16
C VAL A 67 9.52 -8.04 -12.87
N SER A 68 10.73 -8.20 -12.32
CA SER A 68 11.68 -9.23 -12.75
C SER A 68 12.23 -10.04 -11.56
N TRP A 69 12.64 -11.26 -11.86
CA TRP A 69 13.25 -12.18 -10.90
C TRP A 69 14.64 -12.56 -11.37
N ASN A 70 15.64 -12.36 -10.50
CA ASN A 70 17.01 -12.81 -10.73
C ASN A 70 17.24 -14.09 -9.94
N ALA A 71 17.30 -15.22 -10.66
CA ALA A 71 17.50 -16.53 -10.06
C ALA A 71 18.92 -16.72 -9.46
N ALA A 72 19.95 -16.12 -10.07
CA ALA A 72 21.33 -16.26 -9.62
C ALA A 72 21.53 -15.64 -8.23
N ASN A 73 20.94 -14.47 -8.01
CA ASN A 73 21.05 -13.73 -6.74
C ASN A 73 19.88 -13.98 -5.80
N LYS A 74 18.84 -14.70 -6.25
CA LYS A 74 17.55 -14.87 -5.56
C LYS A 74 16.96 -13.52 -5.13
N THR A 75 16.72 -12.66 -6.13
CA THR A 75 16.28 -11.28 -5.90
C THR A 75 15.09 -10.92 -6.77
N VAL A 76 14.06 -10.35 -6.15
CA VAL A 76 12.97 -9.67 -6.84
C VAL A 76 13.37 -8.22 -7.09
N TYR A 77 13.20 -7.77 -8.33
CA TYR A 77 13.29 -6.36 -8.71
C TYR A 77 11.92 -5.92 -9.22
N ALA A 78 11.37 -4.87 -8.60
CA ALA A 78 10.12 -4.27 -9.03
C ALA A 78 10.30 -2.76 -9.17
N LYS A 79 9.79 -2.16 -10.24
CA LYS A 79 9.91 -0.70 -10.42
C LYS A 79 8.74 -0.07 -11.19
N ASN A 80 8.47 1.19 -10.90
CA ASN A 80 7.70 2.11 -11.74
C ASN A 80 8.33 3.51 -11.67
N ASP A 81 7.61 4.53 -12.13
CA ASP A 81 8.07 5.92 -12.18
C ASP A 81 8.45 6.51 -10.79
N THR A 82 7.87 5.98 -9.71
CA THR A 82 8.01 6.53 -8.35
C THR A 82 8.77 5.62 -7.38
N THR A 83 8.82 4.33 -7.68
CA THR A 83 9.19 3.30 -6.73
C THR A 83 10.08 2.28 -7.41
N GLU A 84 11.18 1.95 -6.75
CA GLU A 84 12.03 0.80 -7.04
C GLU A 84 12.20 0.01 -5.76
N ILE A 85 11.87 -1.28 -5.80
CA ILE A 85 11.94 -2.20 -4.68
C ILE A 85 12.81 -3.38 -5.08
N ILE A 86 13.85 -3.62 -4.29
CA ILE A 86 14.79 -4.75 -4.46
C ILE A 86 14.71 -5.62 -3.21
N ILE A 87 14.20 -6.84 -3.34
CA ILE A 87 13.99 -7.77 -2.22
C ILE A 87 14.82 -9.04 -2.46
N GLY A 88 15.80 -9.28 -1.59
CA GLY A 88 16.55 -10.52 -1.56
C GLY A 88 15.82 -11.58 -0.71
N ILE A 89 15.79 -12.83 -1.18
CA ILE A 89 15.18 -13.93 -0.42
C ILE A 89 15.97 -14.21 0.86
N GLY A 90 15.26 -14.36 1.97
CA GLY A 90 15.80 -14.63 3.30
C GLY A 90 16.44 -13.44 4.00
N GLN A 91 16.46 -12.25 3.38
CA GLN A 91 16.93 -11.03 4.02
C GLN A 91 15.83 -10.41 4.88
N ASP A 92 16.19 -9.84 6.02
CA ASP A 92 15.32 -9.05 6.90
C ASP A 92 15.23 -7.57 6.46
N TYR A 93 15.66 -7.28 5.23
CA TYR A 93 15.60 -5.95 4.63
C TYR A 93 15.40 -6.01 3.12
N SER A 94 15.04 -4.85 2.57
CA SER A 94 14.93 -4.54 1.16
C SER A 94 15.53 -3.16 0.88
N TYR A 95 15.83 -2.86 -0.37
CA TYR A 95 16.12 -1.49 -0.81
C TYR A 95 14.89 -0.90 -1.49
N VAL A 96 14.47 0.28 -1.03
CA VAL A 96 13.39 1.06 -1.62
C VAL A 96 13.95 2.40 -2.06
N ASN A 97 13.93 2.67 -3.36
CA ASN A 97 14.56 3.86 -3.97
C ASN A 97 16.01 4.08 -3.49
N GLY A 98 16.78 2.99 -3.43
CA GLY A 98 18.19 2.99 -2.97
C GLY A 98 18.39 3.01 -1.45
N PHE A 99 17.34 3.21 -0.66
CA PHE A 99 17.44 3.23 0.81
C PHE A 99 17.09 1.88 1.42
N LYS A 100 17.91 1.43 2.38
CA LYS A 100 17.62 0.21 3.14
C LYS A 100 16.36 0.39 4.00
N ARG A 101 15.47 -0.60 3.97
CA ARG A 101 14.22 -0.69 4.75
C ARG A 101 14.10 -2.09 5.34
N SER A 102 13.69 -2.19 6.60
CA SER A 102 13.47 -3.48 7.27
C SER A 102 12.22 -4.19 6.73
N LEU A 103 12.28 -5.52 6.71
CA LEU A 103 11.15 -6.41 6.47
C LEU A 103 10.76 -7.06 7.79
N ASP A 104 9.51 -6.92 8.20
CA ASP A 104 8.99 -7.59 9.41
C ASP A 104 9.07 -9.12 9.31
N VAL A 105 8.95 -9.64 8.09
CA VAL A 105 9.12 -11.06 7.75
C VAL A 105 9.94 -11.13 6.46
N PRO A 106 11.05 -11.88 6.41
CA PRO A 106 11.81 -12.06 5.19
C PRO A 106 10.97 -12.64 4.05
N ALA A 107 11.25 -12.20 2.82
CA ALA A 107 10.73 -12.87 1.65
C ALA A 107 11.28 -14.30 1.55
N GLU A 108 10.47 -15.24 1.07
CA GLU A 108 10.84 -16.66 1.05
C GLU A 108 10.35 -17.38 -0.21
N ILE A 109 10.93 -18.54 -0.48
CA ILE A 109 10.48 -19.42 -1.56
C ILE A 109 9.85 -20.66 -0.95
N ILE A 110 8.58 -20.91 -1.28
CA ILE A 110 7.86 -22.12 -0.88
C ILE A 110 7.37 -22.80 -2.17
N ASN A 111 7.74 -24.07 -2.35
CA ASN A 111 7.33 -24.89 -3.50
C ASN A 111 7.56 -24.20 -4.87
N GLY A 112 8.69 -23.48 -5.01
CA GLY A 112 9.03 -22.77 -6.24
C GLY A 112 8.27 -21.46 -6.48
N ARG A 113 7.56 -20.93 -5.47
CA ARG A 113 6.92 -19.60 -5.50
C ARG A 113 7.57 -18.67 -4.51
N THR A 114 7.88 -17.45 -4.97
CA THR A 114 8.44 -16.38 -4.14
C THR A 114 7.32 -15.61 -3.47
N PHE A 115 7.37 -15.53 -2.14
CA PHE A 115 6.42 -14.79 -1.31
C PHE A 115 7.09 -13.58 -0.67
N VAL A 116 6.33 -12.48 -0.58
CA VAL A 116 6.76 -11.22 0.03
C VAL A 116 5.70 -10.74 1.03
N PRO A 117 6.08 -9.94 2.06
CA PRO A 117 5.11 -9.33 2.95
C PRO A 117 4.26 -8.30 2.19
N LEU A 118 2.95 -8.54 2.12
CA LEU A 118 2.02 -7.70 1.35
C LEU A 118 2.09 -6.24 1.78
N ARG A 119 2.01 -5.98 3.10
CA ARG A 119 1.98 -4.62 3.64
C ARG A 119 3.23 -3.83 3.24
N PHE A 120 4.40 -4.46 3.35
CA PHE A 120 5.65 -3.82 2.97
C PHE A 120 5.62 -3.36 1.52
N VAL A 121 5.18 -4.23 0.60
CA VAL A 121 5.09 -3.91 -0.82
C VAL A 121 4.10 -2.78 -1.07
N ALA A 122 2.89 -2.90 -0.52
CA ALA A 122 1.82 -1.95 -0.77
C ALA A 122 2.15 -0.55 -0.22
N GLU A 123 2.62 -0.45 1.02
CA GLU A 123 2.92 0.84 1.65
C GLU A 123 4.12 1.53 1.00
N ASN A 124 5.20 0.79 0.67
CA ASN A 124 6.35 1.38 -0.03
C ASN A 124 6.05 1.76 -1.49
N SER A 125 5.00 1.17 -2.08
CA SER A 125 4.51 1.57 -3.40
C SER A 125 3.60 2.80 -3.35
N GLY A 126 3.13 3.19 -2.16
CA GLY A 126 2.28 4.36 -1.90
C GLY A 126 0.82 4.04 -1.57
N GLY A 127 0.47 2.77 -1.35
CA GLY A 127 -0.87 2.35 -0.96
C GLY A 127 -1.09 2.29 0.54
N GLU A 128 -2.35 2.28 0.94
CA GLU A 128 -2.76 1.97 2.32
C GLU A 128 -3.14 0.50 2.43
N VAL A 129 -2.85 -0.14 3.57
CA VAL A 129 -3.29 -1.51 3.85
C VAL A 129 -4.15 -1.57 5.11
N LYS A 130 -5.36 -2.09 4.95
CA LYS A 130 -6.26 -2.44 6.05
C LYS A 130 -6.44 -3.95 6.14
N TRP A 131 -6.37 -4.49 7.36
CA TRP A 131 -6.71 -5.88 7.65
C TRP A 131 -8.07 -5.94 8.32
N ASP A 132 -8.95 -6.79 7.79
CA ASP A 132 -10.21 -7.18 8.41
C ASP A 132 -10.04 -8.59 8.99
N ALA A 133 -10.06 -8.67 10.32
CA ALA A 133 -9.82 -9.92 11.03
C ALA A 133 -11.03 -10.87 10.97
N ASP A 134 -12.25 -10.32 10.87
CA ASP A 134 -13.49 -11.09 10.91
C ASP A 134 -13.67 -11.84 9.59
N THR A 135 -13.42 -11.16 8.47
CA THR A 135 -13.50 -11.78 7.14
C THR A 135 -12.16 -12.31 6.62
N ARG A 136 -11.07 -12.07 7.36
CA ARG A 136 -9.69 -12.42 6.97
C ARG A 136 -9.27 -11.82 5.63
N ASN A 137 -9.73 -10.59 5.37
CA ASN A 137 -9.44 -9.86 4.14
C ASN A 137 -8.37 -8.78 4.34
N VAL A 138 -7.53 -8.61 3.33
CA VAL A 138 -6.65 -7.46 3.19
C VAL A 138 -7.25 -6.51 2.16
N TYR A 139 -7.46 -5.26 2.51
CA TYR A 139 -7.88 -4.20 1.60
C TYR A 139 -6.71 -3.25 1.36
N ILE A 140 -6.40 -3.02 0.10
CA ILE A 140 -5.36 -2.10 -0.37
C ILE A 140 -6.05 -0.95 -1.09
N THR A 141 -5.79 0.28 -0.66
CA THR A 141 -6.21 1.49 -1.36
C THR A 141 -5.00 2.10 -2.06
N TYR A 142 -5.11 2.34 -3.36
CA TYR A 142 -4.01 2.86 -4.17
C TYR A 142 -4.49 3.88 -5.21
N ALA A 143 -3.82 5.03 -5.28
CA ALA A 143 -4.13 6.06 -6.28
C ALA A 143 -3.37 5.79 -7.60
N PHE A 144 -4.08 5.27 -8.59
CA PHE A 144 -3.57 5.07 -9.97
C PHE A 144 -3.64 6.34 -10.82
N ASN A 145 -4.62 7.18 -10.56
CA ASN A 145 -4.97 8.29 -11.45
C ASN A 145 -3.81 9.28 -11.60
N LYS A 146 -3.49 9.57 -12.86
CA LYS A 146 -2.65 10.69 -13.27
C LYS A 146 -3.55 11.89 -13.56
N TYR A 147 -3.17 13.04 -13.05
CA TYR A 147 -3.89 14.30 -13.19
C TYR A 147 -3.04 15.29 -13.99
N SER A 148 -3.72 16.23 -14.65
CA SER A 148 -3.12 17.41 -15.28
C SER A 148 -3.17 18.59 -14.31
N LEU A 149 -2.30 19.57 -14.50
CA LEU A 149 -2.42 20.83 -13.75
C LEU A 149 -3.78 21.48 -14.03
N GLY A 150 -4.45 21.93 -12.98
CA GLY A 150 -5.81 22.46 -12.98
C GLY A 150 -6.91 21.42 -12.73
N ASP A 151 -6.62 20.12 -12.82
CA ASP A 151 -7.61 19.08 -12.51
C ASP A 151 -7.94 19.10 -11.01
N THR A 152 -9.24 18.94 -10.70
CA THR A 152 -9.70 18.78 -9.32
C THR A 152 -9.55 17.34 -8.87
N VAL A 153 -8.80 17.14 -7.79
CA VAL A 153 -8.60 15.86 -7.11
C VAL A 153 -9.46 15.81 -5.87
N TYR A 154 -10.15 14.68 -5.68
CA TYR A 154 -10.93 14.36 -4.50
C TYR A 154 -10.28 13.23 -3.71
N PHE A 155 -10.14 13.41 -2.41
CA PHE A 155 -9.67 12.38 -1.48
C PHE A 155 -10.32 12.57 -0.11
N GLU A 156 -11.12 11.60 0.34
CA GLU A 156 -11.97 11.75 1.53
C GLU A 156 -12.79 13.05 1.44
N ASP A 157 -12.56 14.01 2.35
CA ASP A 157 -13.18 15.32 2.41
C ASP A 157 -12.33 16.45 1.80
N LEU A 158 -11.13 16.12 1.32
CA LEU A 158 -10.20 17.04 0.66
C LEU A 158 -10.53 17.15 -0.83
N GLU A 159 -10.64 18.38 -1.30
CA GLU A 159 -10.68 18.78 -2.70
C GLU A 159 -9.49 19.72 -2.95
N PHE A 160 -8.67 19.41 -3.95
CA PHE A 160 -7.55 20.28 -4.32
C PHE A 160 -7.21 20.21 -5.81
N SER A 161 -6.50 21.23 -6.29
CA SER A 161 -5.89 21.27 -7.62
C SER A 161 -4.45 21.77 -7.51
N LEU A 162 -3.56 21.26 -8.37
CA LEU A 162 -2.25 21.88 -8.60
C LEU A 162 -2.37 22.83 -9.79
N GLU A 163 -2.09 24.11 -9.59
CA GLU A 163 -2.25 25.16 -10.60
C GLU A 163 -0.95 25.41 -11.37
N SER A 164 0.20 25.37 -10.69
CA SER A 164 1.50 25.56 -11.34
C SER A 164 2.62 24.80 -10.65
N VAL A 165 3.64 24.45 -11.44
CA VAL A 165 4.93 23.93 -10.99
C VAL A 165 6.02 24.77 -11.63
N GLU A 166 6.66 25.62 -10.83
CA GLU A 166 7.64 26.61 -11.26
C GLU A 166 9.03 26.21 -10.78
N ILE A 167 9.98 26.04 -11.70
CA ILE A 167 11.36 25.69 -11.37
C ILE A 167 12.19 26.98 -11.40
N ALA A 168 12.68 27.41 -10.23
CA ALA A 168 13.56 28.56 -10.14
C ALA A 168 14.91 28.25 -10.83
N LYS A 169 15.34 29.14 -11.73
CA LYS A 169 16.63 29.02 -12.44
C LYS A 169 17.83 29.14 -11.49
N GLU A 170 17.63 29.82 -10.35
CA GLU A 170 18.62 30.02 -9.30
C GLU A 170 18.12 29.42 -7.99
N GLY A 171 19.02 28.85 -7.19
CA GLY A 171 18.73 28.29 -5.86
C GLY A 171 18.14 26.87 -5.81
N GLY A 172 17.84 26.23 -6.95
CA GLY A 172 17.35 24.84 -6.97
C GLY A 172 16.04 24.68 -6.21
N VAL A 173 15.06 25.54 -6.46
CA VAL A 173 13.76 25.49 -5.78
C VAL A 173 12.66 25.21 -6.80
N ILE A 174 11.88 24.16 -6.55
CA ILE A 174 10.63 23.90 -7.26
C ILE A 174 9.49 24.44 -6.39
N THR A 175 8.69 25.36 -6.93
CA THR A 175 7.51 25.91 -6.27
C THR A 175 6.27 25.32 -6.90
N VAL A 176 5.47 24.62 -6.09
CA VAL A 176 4.18 24.07 -6.51
C VAL A 176 3.09 24.92 -5.87
N LYS A 177 2.17 25.46 -6.68
CA LYS A 177 1.02 26.24 -6.21
C LYS A 177 -0.27 25.50 -6.52
N GLY A 178 -1.26 25.67 -5.67
CA GLY A 178 -2.54 25.00 -5.81
C GLY A 178 -3.65 25.66 -5.02
N LYS A 179 -4.86 25.11 -5.14
CA LYS A 179 -6.04 25.50 -4.37
C LYS A 179 -6.58 24.30 -3.61
N SER A 180 -7.15 24.54 -2.43
CA SER A 180 -7.74 23.52 -1.58
C SER A 180 -9.00 24.04 -0.88
N ASN A 181 -10.00 23.17 -0.71
CA ASN A 181 -11.14 23.44 0.15
C ASN A 181 -10.80 23.38 1.66
N GLN A 182 -9.62 22.86 2.01
CA GLN A 182 -9.10 22.76 3.37
C GLN A 182 -7.72 23.42 3.48
N PRO A 183 -7.68 24.75 3.72
CA PRO A 183 -6.45 25.45 4.04
C PRO A 183 -5.80 24.82 5.29
N GLY A 184 -4.47 24.66 5.26
CA GLY A 184 -3.72 24.12 6.40
C GLY A 184 -3.73 22.60 6.53
N LYS A 185 -4.55 21.87 5.74
CA LYS A 185 -4.40 20.41 5.62
C LYS A 185 -2.99 20.11 5.13
N MET A 186 -2.27 19.28 5.88
CA MET A 186 -0.91 18.90 5.54
C MET A 186 -0.93 18.08 4.25
N MET A 187 -0.31 18.60 3.19
CA MET A 187 0.04 17.84 2.01
C MET A 187 1.56 17.85 1.85
N ILE A 188 2.11 16.69 1.50
CA ILE A 188 3.51 16.55 1.12
C ILE A 188 3.52 16.47 -0.40
N ILE A 189 4.30 17.36 -1.01
CA ILE A 189 4.54 17.38 -2.44
C ILE A 189 5.92 16.79 -2.69
N GLU A 190 5.96 15.67 -3.39
CA GLU A 190 7.19 14.98 -3.78
C GLU A 190 7.44 15.20 -5.27
N ALA A 191 8.62 15.71 -5.61
CA ALA A 191 9.11 15.79 -6.97
C ALA A 191 10.06 14.63 -7.25
N TYR A 192 9.88 13.97 -8.40
CA TYR A 192 10.75 12.91 -8.88
C TYR A 192 11.40 13.31 -10.20
N ASP A 193 12.70 13.04 -10.33
CA ASP A 193 13.40 13.13 -11.61
C ASP A 193 13.47 11.78 -12.33
N LYS A 194 13.97 11.78 -13.57
CA LYS A 194 14.16 10.55 -14.39
C LYS A 194 15.00 9.45 -13.73
N SER A 195 15.86 9.83 -12.78
CA SER A 195 16.73 8.92 -12.03
C SER A 195 16.07 8.44 -10.75
N LYS A 196 14.78 8.76 -10.54
CA LYS A 196 13.98 8.48 -9.34
C LYS A 196 14.53 9.13 -8.07
N ARG A 197 15.39 10.15 -8.21
CA ARG A 197 15.73 10.99 -7.04
C ARG A 197 14.47 11.71 -6.62
N ILE A 198 14.29 11.81 -5.31
CA ILE A 198 13.12 12.42 -4.70
C ILE A 198 13.55 13.65 -3.90
N ALA A 199 12.78 14.72 -4.05
CA ALA A 199 12.81 15.88 -3.16
C ALA A 199 11.39 16.19 -2.73
N SER A 200 11.20 16.69 -1.51
CA SER A 200 9.87 16.95 -0.97
C SER A 200 9.75 18.29 -0.28
N GLY A 201 8.53 18.81 -0.25
CA GLY A 201 8.14 20.01 0.47
C GLY A 201 6.75 19.83 1.06
N ILE A 202 6.46 20.58 2.12
CA ILE A 202 5.16 20.56 2.78
C ILE A 202 4.38 21.80 2.35
N THR A 203 3.08 21.64 2.13
CA THR A 203 2.22 22.76 1.79
C THR A 203 2.10 23.75 2.95
N SER A 204 2.05 25.02 2.58
CA SER A 204 1.81 26.16 3.47
C SER A 204 0.75 27.05 2.85
N GLU A 205 -0.13 27.60 3.68
CA GLU A 205 -1.15 28.54 3.24
C GLU A 205 -0.53 29.82 2.66
N ILE A 206 -1.12 30.32 1.59
CA ILE A 206 -0.86 31.67 1.09
C ILE A 206 -1.93 32.57 1.71
N LYS A 207 -1.49 33.57 2.50
CA LYS A 207 -2.40 34.48 3.23
C LYS A 207 -2.99 35.60 2.36
N GLU A 208 -2.57 35.70 1.10
CA GLU A 208 -3.10 36.64 0.12
C GLU A 208 -4.18 35.93 -0.72
N GLY A 209 -5.31 36.59 -1.00
CA GLY A 209 -6.40 36.02 -1.79
C GLY A 209 -7.62 35.55 -0.97
N ASP A 210 -8.34 34.54 -1.46
CA ASP A 210 -9.58 34.00 -0.85
C ASP A 210 -9.32 32.98 0.28
N GLY A 211 -8.05 32.77 0.63
CA GLY A 211 -7.61 31.85 1.69
C GLY A 211 -7.58 30.38 1.28
N ARG A 212 -7.87 30.03 0.01
CA ARG A 212 -7.86 28.63 -0.48
C ARG A 212 -6.54 28.21 -1.09
N GLU A 213 -5.62 29.15 -1.29
CA GLU A 213 -4.38 28.92 -2.00
C GLU A 213 -3.30 28.34 -1.08
N PHE A 214 -2.51 27.41 -1.62
CA PHE A 214 -1.33 26.88 -0.95
C PHE A 214 -0.11 26.92 -1.87
N LYS A 215 1.05 26.90 -1.23
CA LYS A 215 2.34 26.64 -1.90
C LYS A 215 3.13 25.57 -1.17
N ALA A 216 3.90 24.80 -1.92
CA ALA A 216 5.01 24.02 -1.41
C ALA A 216 6.31 24.48 -2.10
N SER A 217 7.36 24.68 -1.31
CA SER A 217 8.71 24.93 -1.82
C SER A 217 9.56 23.69 -1.58
N ILE A 218 10.09 23.13 -2.65
CA ILE A 218 10.91 21.91 -2.66
C ILE A 218 12.33 22.32 -3.00
N PHE A 219 13.26 22.11 -2.08
CA PHE A 219 14.67 22.41 -2.28
C PHE A 219 15.39 21.19 -2.89
N THR A 220 16.14 21.43 -3.97
CA THR A 220 16.80 20.41 -4.77
C THR A 220 18.23 20.82 -5.11
N SER A 221 19.02 19.89 -5.65
CA SER A 221 20.24 20.25 -6.36
C SER A 221 19.91 20.92 -7.69
N TYR A 222 20.85 21.70 -8.24
CA TYR A 222 20.67 22.46 -9.47
C TYR A 222 20.44 21.60 -10.73
N ASP A 223 20.93 20.36 -10.72
CA ASP A 223 20.78 19.40 -11.81
C ASP A 223 19.47 18.61 -11.72
N PHE A 224 18.67 18.80 -10.68
CA PHE A 224 17.40 18.12 -10.50
C PHE A 224 16.36 18.65 -11.49
N LYS A 225 15.82 17.76 -12.32
CA LYS A 225 14.78 18.07 -13.31
C LYS A 225 13.55 17.23 -13.01
N PRO A 226 12.48 17.81 -12.41
CA PRO A 226 11.30 17.03 -12.08
C PRO A 226 10.57 16.61 -13.36
N GLU A 227 10.17 15.35 -13.44
CA GLU A 227 9.29 14.79 -14.49
C GLU A 227 7.93 14.39 -13.92
N LEU A 228 7.86 14.29 -12.59
CA LEU A 228 6.68 13.84 -11.89
C LEU A 228 6.51 14.56 -10.56
N ILE A 229 5.27 14.97 -10.26
CA ILE A 229 4.84 15.38 -8.93
C ILE A 229 3.91 14.32 -8.35
N VAL A 230 4.12 13.99 -7.08
CA VAL A 230 3.22 13.15 -6.29
C VAL A 230 2.73 13.96 -5.09
N VAL A 231 1.43 13.88 -4.84
CA VAL A 231 0.82 14.48 -3.65
C VAL A 231 0.49 13.36 -2.66
N LYS A 232 0.90 13.57 -1.42
CA LYS A 232 0.58 12.70 -0.29
C LYS A 232 -0.08 13.49 0.83
N THR A 233 -0.94 12.82 1.59
CA THR A 233 -1.50 13.37 2.84
C THR A 233 -1.73 12.26 3.85
N LEU A 234 -2.10 12.66 5.06
CA LEU A 234 -2.59 11.71 6.07
C LEU A 234 -4.07 11.44 5.82
N ASN A 235 -4.42 10.16 5.71
CA ASN A 235 -5.81 9.75 5.72
C ASN A 235 -6.42 9.80 7.13
N SER A 236 -7.69 9.43 7.23
CA SER A 236 -8.43 9.30 8.51
C SER A 236 -7.74 8.42 9.58
N ASN A 237 -6.93 7.44 9.18
CA ASN A 237 -6.15 6.58 10.08
C ASN A 237 -4.76 7.14 10.44
N ARG A 238 -4.43 8.36 9.98
CA ARG A 238 -3.11 9.00 10.13
C ARG A 238 -1.97 8.27 9.43
N ASN A 239 -2.28 7.48 8.41
CA ASN A 239 -1.30 6.89 7.51
C ASN A 239 -0.99 7.85 6.37
N LEU A 240 0.29 7.99 6.02
CA LEU A 240 0.70 8.80 4.87
C LEU A 240 0.45 8.01 3.58
N VAL A 241 -0.43 8.51 2.73
CA VAL A 241 -0.88 7.83 1.50
C VAL A 241 -0.69 8.72 0.28
N ARG A 242 -0.49 8.10 -0.88
CA ARG A 242 -0.52 8.79 -2.17
C ARG A 242 -1.96 9.09 -2.56
N ILE A 243 -2.24 10.33 -2.95
CA ILE A 243 -3.57 10.77 -3.37
C ILE A 243 -3.62 11.29 -4.81
N ALA A 244 -2.49 11.75 -5.36
CA ALA A 244 -2.42 12.18 -6.75
C ALA A 244 -1.01 12.04 -7.34
N LYS A 245 -0.95 11.95 -8.67
CA LYS A 245 0.26 11.92 -9.48
C LYS A 245 0.07 12.84 -10.69
N TYR A 246 1.08 13.63 -11.03
CA TYR A 246 1.07 14.58 -12.16
C TYR A 246 2.35 14.40 -12.97
N SER A 247 2.24 14.29 -14.28
CA SER A 247 3.38 14.35 -15.20
C SER A 247 3.66 15.79 -15.60
N LEU A 248 4.93 16.18 -15.65
CA LEU A 248 5.39 17.53 -16.00
C LEU A 248 5.92 17.62 -17.44
#